data_AF-A0A7C4DPB7-F1
#
_entry.id   AF-A0A7C4DPB7-F1
#
_cell.length_a   1.000
_cell.length_b   1.000
_cell.length_c   1.000
_cell.angle_alpha   90.00
_cell.angle_beta   90.00
_cell.angle_gamma   90.00
#
_symmetry.space_group_name_H-M   'P 1'
#
loop_
_entity.id
_entity.type
_entity.pdbx_description
1 polymer ?
#
loop_
_entity_poly.entity_id
_entity_poly.type
_entity_poly.pdbx_seq_one_letter_code
_entity_poly.pdbx_strand_id
1 'polypeptide(L)'
;MASAIRDFSYVFTYAKKLENSSTLSRILVALTAVTLAFLARLLSKSILVEAIRLSLVLALELIVVSYFRGFRPLIAALKLVMLFIAVGTAIFCASYFVGWAAPEPASILLGAVALLAFFLAFSLLFQLLSLKEWRRVFALLGSKKYALLFSLVISQIPVTIYYASEAFTTIKLKYGGRKLHRVVVPLVLLSLYNARSLLESHLLYGVFYEADLTLLKRKDLLLYSIAVPVIAAFTMLEYVPLSP
;
A
#
# COMPACT_ATOMS: atom_id res chain seq x y z
N MET A 1 10.95 17.81 2.08
CA MET A 1 10.77 16.65 2.98
C MET A 1 9.45 16.73 3.76
N ALA A 2 9.22 17.78 4.57
CA ALA A 2 7.97 17.94 5.34
C ALA A 2 6.68 17.94 4.47
N SER A 3 6.71 18.58 3.29
CA SER A 3 5.58 18.55 2.34
C SER A 3 5.28 17.15 1.81
N ALA A 4 6.30 16.38 1.42
CA ALA A 4 6.14 15.00 0.92
C ALA A 4 5.60 14.05 2.01
N ILE A 5 6.04 14.24 3.25
CA ILE A 5 5.56 13.51 4.42
C ILE A 5 4.07 13.83 4.68
N ARG A 6 3.68 15.11 4.56
CA ARG A 6 2.28 15.53 4.66
C ARG A 6 1.44 14.96 3.51
N ASP A 7 1.95 14.96 2.29
CA ASP A 7 1.27 14.39 1.12
C ASP A 7 1.01 12.88 1.28
N PHE A 8 1.92 12.16 1.95
CA PHE A 8 1.73 10.76 2.29
C PHE A 8 0.57 10.54 3.28
N SER A 9 0.37 11.46 4.23
CA SER A 9 -0.77 11.38 5.17
C SER A 9 -2.14 11.44 4.46
N TYR A 10 -2.22 12.10 3.30
CA TYR A 10 -3.44 12.17 2.49
C TYR A 10 -3.84 10.84 1.83
N VAL A 11 -2.89 9.91 1.66
CA VAL A 11 -3.17 8.54 1.20
C VAL A 11 -4.08 7.80 2.19
N PHE A 12 -3.93 8.08 3.48
CA PHE A 12 -4.70 7.46 4.58
C PHE A 12 -5.97 8.24 4.96
N THR A 13 -5.99 9.56 4.78
CA THR A 13 -7.12 10.41 5.20
C THR A 13 -8.19 10.61 4.13
N TYR A 14 -7.85 10.64 2.83
CA TYR A 14 -8.84 10.83 1.75
C TYR A 14 -9.23 9.52 1.06
N ALA A 15 -9.79 8.57 1.79
CA ALA A 15 -10.57 7.49 1.16
C ALA A 15 -11.95 8.06 0.86
N LYS A 16 -12.14 8.69 -0.31
CA LYS A 16 -13.49 8.92 -0.85
C LYS A 16 -14.06 7.53 -1.08
N LYS A 17 -14.88 7.08 -0.13
CA LYS A 17 -15.23 5.68 0.07
C LYS A 17 -15.99 5.14 -1.14
N LEU A 18 -15.64 3.93 -1.55
CA LEU A 18 -16.47 3.11 -2.44
C LEU A 18 -17.75 2.69 -1.69
N GLU A 19 -18.66 3.63 -1.43
CA GLU A 19 -19.92 3.32 -0.75
C GLU A 19 -20.82 2.42 -1.61
N ASN A 20 -20.58 2.37 -2.92
CA ASN A 20 -21.44 1.68 -3.88
C ASN A 20 -21.01 0.27 -4.28
N SER A 21 -19.80 -0.20 -3.92
CA SER A 21 -19.38 -1.59 -4.13
C SER A 21 -19.38 -2.37 -2.82
N SER A 22 -19.54 -3.69 -2.88
CA SER A 22 -19.54 -4.52 -1.69
C SER A 22 -18.15 -4.55 -1.03
N THR A 23 -18.10 -4.85 0.26
CA THR A 23 -16.81 -5.04 0.97
C THR A 23 -16.10 -6.28 0.47
N LEU A 24 -16.86 -7.31 0.12
CA LEU A 24 -16.35 -8.59 -0.36
C LEU A 24 -15.66 -8.45 -1.72
N SER A 25 -16.30 -7.79 -2.69
CA SER A 25 -15.71 -7.58 -4.03
C SER A 25 -14.41 -6.79 -3.95
N ARG A 26 -14.35 -5.77 -3.09
CA ARG A 26 -13.14 -4.98 -2.82
C ARG A 26 -12.00 -5.80 -2.24
N ILE A 27 -12.29 -6.67 -1.27
CA ILE A 27 -11.30 -7.59 -0.69
C ILE A 27 -10.80 -8.56 -1.75
N LEU A 28 -11.72 -9.18 -2.51
CA LEU A 28 -11.37 -10.16 -3.53
C LEU A 28 -10.48 -9.54 -4.61
N VAL A 29 -10.84 -8.38 -5.16
CA VAL A 29 -10.03 -7.72 -6.20
C VAL A 29 -8.64 -7.36 -5.67
N ALA A 30 -8.55 -6.80 -4.46
CA ALA A 30 -7.26 -6.49 -3.85
C ALA A 30 -6.40 -7.74 -3.64
N LEU A 31 -6.99 -8.82 -3.11
CA LEU A 31 -6.30 -10.09 -2.92
C LEU A 31 -5.87 -10.70 -4.26
N THR A 32 -6.72 -10.64 -5.29
CA THR A 32 -6.35 -11.15 -6.62
C THR A 32 -5.17 -10.38 -7.21
N ALA A 33 -5.09 -9.05 -7.05
CA ALA A 33 -3.94 -8.29 -7.51
C ALA A 33 -2.66 -8.73 -6.80
N VAL A 34 -2.71 -8.88 -5.47
CA VAL A 34 -1.56 -9.31 -4.66
C VAL A 34 -1.12 -10.74 -5.02
N THR A 35 -2.07 -11.67 -5.16
CA THR A 35 -1.75 -13.06 -5.50
C THR A 35 -1.21 -13.17 -6.93
N LEU A 36 -1.79 -12.46 -7.89
CA LEU A 36 -1.29 -12.46 -9.27
C LEU A 36 0.10 -11.83 -9.37
N ALA A 37 0.38 -10.74 -8.64
CA ALA A 37 1.74 -10.16 -8.56
C ALA A 37 2.76 -11.19 -8.04
N PHE A 38 2.38 -11.97 -7.03
CA PHE A 38 3.23 -13.01 -6.46
C PHE A 38 3.45 -14.19 -7.40
N LEU A 39 2.37 -14.69 -8.01
CA LEU A 39 2.42 -15.77 -8.98
C LEU A 39 3.15 -15.36 -10.27
N ALA A 40 3.11 -14.08 -10.65
CA ALA A 40 3.80 -13.57 -11.83
C ALA A 40 5.31 -13.84 -11.74
N ARG A 41 5.89 -13.77 -10.55
CA ARG A 41 7.32 -14.03 -10.35
C ARG A 41 7.64 -15.51 -10.14
N LEU A 42 6.76 -16.24 -9.44
CA LEU A 42 6.99 -17.66 -9.15
C LEU A 42 6.81 -18.58 -10.35
N LEU A 43 5.82 -18.31 -11.20
CA LEU A 43 5.42 -19.20 -12.29
C LEU A 43 6.06 -18.84 -13.64
N SER A 44 6.89 -17.80 -13.70
CA SER A 44 7.44 -17.33 -14.97
C SER A 44 8.70 -18.08 -15.36
N LYS A 45 8.66 -18.70 -16.54
CA LYS A 45 9.75 -19.49 -17.11
C LYS A 45 10.76 -18.64 -17.90
N SER A 46 10.37 -17.43 -18.31
CA SER A 46 11.21 -16.48 -19.04
C SER A 46 10.94 -15.04 -18.61
N ILE A 47 11.94 -14.17 -18.80
CA ILE A 47 11.88 -12.74 -18.49
C ILE A 47 10.71 -12.07 -19.24
N LEU A 48 10.45 -12.50 -20.48
CA LEU A 48 9.39 -11.93 -21.32
C LEU A 48 7.99 -12.29 -20.77
N VAL A 49 7.80 -13.54 -20.33
CA VAL A 49 6.54 -13.97 -19.70
C VAL A 49 6.31 -13.25 -18.37
N GLU A 50 7.37 -13.09 -17.57
CA GLU A 50 7.28 -12.33 -16.31
C GLU A 50 6.88 -10.87 -16.57
N ALA A 51 7.50 -10.22 -17.57
CA ALA A 51 7.18 -8.85 -17.93
C ALA A 51 5.72 -8.69 -18.37
N ILE A 52 5.21 -9.59 -19.22
CA ILE A 52 3.80 -9.56 -19.65
C ILE A 52 2.87 -9.75 -18.46
N ARG A 53 3.11 -10.74 -17.60
CA ARG A 53 2.27 -11.03 -16.42
C ARG A 53 2.24 -9.86 -15.44
N LEU A 54 3.39 -9.26 -15.14
CA LEU A 54 3.47 -8.07 -14.30
C LEU A 54 2.76 -6.86 -14.94
N SER A 55 2.86 -6.70 -16.26
CA SER A 55 2.17 -5.61 -16.97
C SER A 55 0.64 -5.76 -16.91
N LEU A 56 0.11 -6.98 -16.99
CA LEU A 56 -1.32 -7.25 -16.82
C LEU A 56 -1.81 -6.91 -15.41
N VAL A 57 -1.01 -7.26 -14.39
CA VAL A 57 -1.32 -6.91 -13.00
C VAL A 57 -1.32 -5.39 -12.80
N LEU A 58 -0.28 -4.70 -13.28
CA LEU A 58 -0.21 -3.23 -13.24
C LEU A 58 -1.37 -2.57 -13.97
N ALA A 59 -1.78 -3.10 -15.14
CA ALA A 59 -2.92 -2.59 -15.87
C ALA A 59 -4.22 -2.71 -15.06
N LEU A 60 -4.46 -3.87 -14.45
CA LEU A 60 -5.61 -4.07 -13.56
C LEU A 60 -5.60 -3.07 -12.40
N GLU A 61 -4.45 -2.90 -11.75
CA GLU A 61 -4.31 -1.97 -10.62
C GLU A 61 -4.57 -0.52 -11.03
N LEU A 62 -4.01 -0.09 -12.17
CA LEU A 62 -4.20 1.26 -12.70
C LEU A 62 -5.65 1.51 -13.10
N ILE A 63 -6.33 0.55 -13.71
CA ILE A 63 -7.76 0.67 -14.07
C ILE A 63 -8.59 0.84 -12.79
N VAL A 64 -8.35 0.00 -11.77
CA VAL A 64 -9.04 0.09 -10.48
C VAL A 64 -8.77 1.45 -9.83
N VAL A 65 -7.51 1.87 -9.70
CA VAL A 65 -7.19 3.15 -9.05
C VAL A 65 -7.77 4.35 -9.82
N SER A 66 -7.65 4.35 -11.15
CA SER A 66 -8.16 5.42 -12.01
C SER A 66 -9.66 5.62 -11.84
N TYR A 67 -10.43 4.52 -11.81
CA TYR A 67 -11.87 4.57 -11.70
C TYR A 67 -12.38 5.08 -10.34
N PHE A 68 -11.63 4.87 -9.24
CA PHE A 68 -12.15 5.12 -7.89
C PHE A 68 -11.61 6.36 -7.17
N ARG A 69 -10.38 6.80 -7.44
CA ARG A 69 -9.73 7.84 -6.61
C ARG A 69 -9.01 8.93 -7.40
N GLY A 70 -8.84 8.72 -8.71
CA GLY A 70 -7.99 9.56 -9.55
C GLY A 70 -6.49 9.37 -9.26
N PHE A 71 -5.64 9.92 -10.14
CA PHE A 71 -4.20 9.62 -10.17
C PHE A 71 -3.37 10.25 -9.03
N ARG A 72 -3.91 11.22 -8.27
CA ARG A 72 -3.13 11.97 -7.25
C ARG A 72 -2.54 11.09 -6.12
N PRO A 73 -3.31 10.24 -5.41
CA PRO A 73 -2.75 9.36 -4.39
C PRO A 73 -1.78 8.31 -4.97
N LEU A 74 -1.99 7.89 -6.21
CA LEU A 74 -1.07 6.98 -6.92
C LEU A 74 0.30 7.64 -7.16
N ILE A 75 0.33 8.91 -7.55
CA ILE A 75 1.58 9.67 -7.75
C ILE A 75 2.36 9.80 -6.43
N ALA A 76 1.66 10.04 -5.31
CA ALA A 76 2.31 10.09 -3.99
C ALA A 76 2.92 8.75 -3.59
N ALA A 77 2.20 7.64 -3.85
CA ALA A 77 2.69 6.28 -3.65
C ALA A 77 3.92 5.96 -4.54
N LEU A 78 3.87 6.34 -5.82
CA LEU A 78 4.96 6.17 -6.79
C LEU A 78 6.24 6.87 -6.36
N LYS A 79 6.17 8.07 -5.76
CA LYS A 79 7.37 8.78 -5.27
C LYS A 79 8.16 7.95 -4.26
N LEU A 80 7.49 7.20 -3.39
CA LEU A 80 8.13 6.37 -2.39
C LEU A 80 8.77 5.14 -3.05
N VAL A 81 8.07 4.51 -3.98
CA VAL A 81 8.60 3.37 -4.75
C VAL A 81 9.83 3.77 -5.58
N MET A 82 9.80 4.93 -6.23
CA MET A 82 10.93 5.46 -6.99
C MET A 82 12.18 5.64 -6.15
N LEU A 83 12.04 5.96 -4.85
CA LEU A 83 13.18 6.01 -3.93
C LEU A 83 13.78 4.62 -3.71
N PHE A 84 12.96 3.58 -3.52
CA PHE A 84 13.46 2.21 -3.39
C PHE A 84 14.12 1.70 -4.67
N ILE A 85 13.54 2.01 -5.83
CA ILE A 85 14.15 1.70 -7.13
C ILE A 85 15.51 2.40 -7.26
N ALA A 86 15.59 3.69 -6.92
CA ALA A 86 16.84 4.45 -6.99
C ALA A 86 17.92 3.91 -6.05
N VAL A 87 17.55 3.48 -4.84
CA VAL A 87 18.49 2.84 -3.91
C VAL A 87 18.94 1.48 -4.46
N GLY A 88 18.03 0.68 -5.00
CA GLY A 88 18.35 -0.61 -5.61
C GLY A 88 19.28 -0.48 -6.81
N THR A 89 19.04 0.48 -7.69
CA THR A 89 19.94 0.75 -8.84
C THR A 89 21.30 1.28 -8.40
N ALA A 90 21.36 2.11 -7.36
CA ALA A 90 22.64 2.58 -6.81
C ALA A 90 23.47 1.43 -6.22
N ILE A 91 22.84 0.52 -5.46
CA ILE A 91 23.49 -0.70 -4.93
C ILE A 91 24.00 -1.56 -6.07
N PHE A 92 23.20 -1.74 -7.13
CA PHE A 92 23.61 -2.48 -8.32
C PHE A 92 24.85 -1.86 -8.99
N CYS A 93 24.84 -0.55 -9.26
CA CYS A 93 25.98 0.13 -9.87
C CYS A 93 27.23 -0.02 -9.01
N ALA A 94 27.12 0.15 -7.68
CA ALA A 94 28.24 -0.06 -6.76
C ALA A 94 28.76 -1.50 -6.82
N SER A 95 27.88 -2.49 -6.83
CA SER A 95 28.24 -3.91 -6.96
C SER A 95 28.99 -4.21 -8.26
N TYR A 96 28.57 -3.59 -9.37
CA TYR A 96 29.23 -3.72 -10.66
C TYR A 96 30.66 -3.15 -10.63
N PHE A 97 30.84 -1.96 -10.05
CA PHE A 97 32.18 -1.34 -9.92
C PHE A 97 33.12 -2.12 -8.98
N VAL A 98 32.58 -2.82 -7.98
CA VAL A 98 33.35 -3.64 -7.04
C VAL A 98 33.69 -5.03 -7.63
N GLY A 99 33.13 -5.39 -8.79
CA GLY A 99 33.38 -6.68 -9.44
C GLY A 99 32.62 -7.86 -8.81
N TRP A 100 31.58 -7.59 -8.02
CA TRP A 100 30.66 -8.63 -7.56
C TRP A 100 29.75 -9.07 -8.71
N ALA A 101 29.28 -10.32 -8.67
CA ALA A 101 28.38 -10.89 -9.66
C ALA A 101 27.13 -10.01 -9.82
N ALA A 102 27.14 -9.15 -10.83
CA ALA A 102 26.09 -8.18 -11.08
C ALA A 102 25.01 -8.85 -11.95
N PRO A 103 23.74 -8.80 -11.53
CA PRO A 103 22.62 -9.21 -12.38
C PRO A 103 22.66 -8.55 -13.78
N GLU A 104 22.06 -9.19 -14.78
CA GLU A 104 21.90 -8.55 -16.09
C GLU A 104 21.06 -7.26 -15.98
N PRO A 105 21.34 -6.21 -16.75
CA PRO A 105 20.59 -4.95 -16.70
C PRO A 105 19.07 -5.12 -16.89
N ALA A 106 18.65 -6.09 -17.72
CA ALA A 106 17.24 -6.42 -17.95
C ALA A 106 16.52 -6.89 -16.67
N SER A 107 17.24 -7.59 -15.79
CA SER A 107 16.69 -8.08 -14.51
C SER A 107 16.41 -6.94 -13.51
N ILE A 108 17.12 -5.81 -13.64
CA ILE A 108 16.89 -4.62 -12.80
C ILE A 108 15.56 -3.96 -13.17
N LEU A 109 15.32 -3.79 -14.47
CA LEU A 109 14.06 -3.24 -14.98
C LEU A 109 12.89 -4.13 -14.57
N LEU A 110 13.03 -5.44 -14.76
CA LEU A 110 12.02 -6.42 -14.34
C LEU A 110 11.77 -6.36 -12.82
N GLY A 111 12.84 -6.27 -12.02
CA GLY A 111 12.75 -6.13 -10.58
C GLY A 111 12.06 -4.83 -10.14
N ALA A 112 12.32 -3.72 -10.83
CA ALA A 112 11.66 -2.45 -10.57
C ALA A 112 10.15 -2.50 -10.91
N VAL A 113 9.79 -3.12 -12.03
CA VAL A 113 8.39 -3.35 -12.44
C VAL A 113 7.69 -4.26 -11.44
N ALA A 114 8.34 -5.33 -10.99
CA ALA A 114 7.81 -6.23 -9.97
C ALA A 114 7.56 -5.48 -8.66
N LEU A 115 8.54 -4.68 -8.21
CA LEU A 115 8.41 -3.90 -6.97
C LEU A 115 7.26 -2.88 -7.07
N LEU A 116 7.09 -2.23 -8.22
CA LEU A 116 5.96 -1.36 -8.51
C LEU A 116 4.62 -2.10 -8.42
N ALA A 117 4.49 -3.24 -9.11
CA ALA A 117 3.27 -4.05 -9.11
C ALA A 117 2.91 -4.50 -7.69
N PHE A 118 3.86 -5.08 -6.95
CA PHE A 118 3.63 -5.49 -5.57
C PHE A 118 3.20 -4.32 -4.68
N PHE A 119 3.89 -3.19 -4.77
CA PHE A 119 3.58 -2.05 -3.92
C PHE A 119 2.19 -1.48 -4.22
N LEU A 120 1.81 -1.39 -5.49
CA LEU A 120 0.49 -0.93 -5.89
C LEU A 120 -0.61 -1.93 -5.49
N ALA A 121 -0.40 -3.24 -5.67
CA ALA A 121 -1.30 -4.30 -5.19
C ALA A 121 -1.59 -4.17 -3.70
N PHE A 122 -0.54 -4.05 -2.89
CA PHE A 122 -0.66 -3.87 -1.44
C PHE A 122 -1.33 -2.54 -1.11
N SER A 123 -1.02 -1.48 -1.85
CA SER A 123 -1.66 -0.19 -1.64
C SER A 123 -3.18 -0.30 -1.85
N LEU A 124 -3.65 -0.99 -2.90
CA LEU A 124 -5.08 -1.18 -3.17
C LEU A 124 -5.81 -1.83 -2.01
N LEU A 125 -5.20 -2.80 -1.33
CA LEU A 125 -5.77 -3.48 -0.18
C LEU A 125 -6.07 -2.51 0.98
N PHE A 126 -5.16 -1.58 1.27
CA PHE A 126 -5.39 -0.55 2.29
C PHE A 126 -6.29 0.59 1.81
N GLN A 127 -6.35 0.83 0.50
CA GLN A 127 -7.10 1.95 -0.08
C GLN A 127 -8.57 1.62 -0.32
N LEU A 128 -8.89 0.37 -0.66
CA LEU A 128 -10.26 -0.05 -0.98
C LEU A 128 -11.11 -0.26 0.29
N LEU A 129 -10.47 -0.56 1.42
CA LEU A 129 -11.15 -0.89 2.67
C LEU A 129 -10.96 0.21 3.71
N SER A 130 -12.05 0.60 4.35
CA SER A 130 -12.02 1.53 5.47
C SER A 130 -11.53 0.85 6.75
N LEU A 131 -11.02 1.64 7.70
CA LEU A 131 -10.61 1.14 9.02
C LEU A 131 -11.73 0.42 9.78
N LYS A 132 -12.97 0.88 9.61
CA LYS A 132 -14.15 0.24 10.20
C LYS A 132 -14.38 -1.15 9.63
N GLU A 133 -14.24 -1.31 8.31
CA GLU A 133 -14.38 -2.60 7.60
C GLU A 133 -13.23 -3.55 7.99
N TRP A 134 -11.99 -3.07 8.00
CA TRP A 134 -10.83 -3.84 8.49
C TRP A 134 -11.04 -4.38 9.90
N ARG A 135 -11.51 -3.52 10.81
CA ARG A 135 -11.78 -3.92 12.20
C ARG A 135 -12.84 -5.01 12.28
N ARG A 136 -13.88 -4.98 11.43
CA ARG A 136 -14.89 -6.05 11.42
C ARG A 136 -14.38 -7.33 10.78
N VAL A 137 -13.57 -7.25 9.71
CA VAL A 137 -12.90 -8.43 9.13
C VAL A 137 -12.05 -9.14 10.20
N PHE A 138 -11.22 -8.41 10.94
CA PHE A 138 -10.43 -8.99 12.03
C PHE A 138 -11.30 -9.52 13.19
N ALA A 139 -12.42 -8.85 13.50
CA ALA A 139 -13.34 -9.33 14.53
C ALA A 139 -14.02 -10.66 14.13
N LEU A 140 -14.38 -10.84 12.86
CA LEU A 140 -14.94 -12.09 12.32
C LEU A 140 -13.92 -13.23 12.30
N LEU A 141 -12.64 -12.91 12.07
CA LEU A 141 -11.53 -13.87 12.18
C LEU A 141 -11.18 -14.23 13.65
N GLY A 142 -12.01 -13.85 14.63
CA GLY A 142 -11.78 -14.11 16.06
C GLY A 142 -10.70 -13.22 16.70
N SER A 143 -10.11 -12.30 15.94
CA SER A 143 -8.93 -11.52 16.32
C SER A 143 -9.29 -10.11 16.82
N LYS A 144 -10.23 -10.01 17.78
CA LYS A 144 -10.76 -8.73 18.27
C LYS A 144 -9.68 -7.79 18.86
N LYS A 145 -8.69 -8.34 19.58
CA LYS A 145 -7.56 -7.56 20.14
C LYS A 145 -6.71 -6.92 19.03
N TYR A 146 -6.38 -7.69 18.00
CA TYR A 146 -5.61 -7.20 16.85
C TYR A 146 -6.41 -6.19 16.02
N ALA A 147 -7.73 -6.37 15.89
CA ALA A 147 -8.62 -5.42 15.23
C ALA A 147 -8.56 -4.03 15.88
N LEU A 148 -8.57 -4.00 17.21
CA LEU A 148 -8.50 -2.79 18.03
C LEU A 148 -7.11 -2.13 17.88
N LEU A 149 -6.04 -2.89 18.07
CA LEU A 149 -4.66 -2.40 17.91
C LEU A 149 -4.42 -1.83 16.51
N PHE A 150 -4.84 -2.55 15.46
CA PHE A 150 -4.70 -2.12 14.08
C PHE A 150 -5.45 -0.81 13.81
N SER A 151 -6.70 -0.70 14.26
CA SER A 151 -7.49 0.53 14.13
C SER A 151 -6.84 1.70 14.85
N LEU A 152 -6.35 1.49 16.07
CA LEU A 152 -5.67 2.53 16.85
C LEU A 152 -4.41 2.98 16.13
N VAL A 153 -3.53 2.06 15.76
CA VAL A 153 -2.25 2.36 15.10
C VAL A 153 -2.48 3.13 13.80
N ILE A 154 -3.36 2.66 12.92
CA ILE A 154 -3.55 3.36 11.63
C ILE A 154 -4.22 4.72 11.81
N SER A 155 -5.15 4.87 12.76
CA SER A 155 -5.73 6.17 13.06
C SER A 155 -4.69 7.19 13.56
N GLN A 156 -3.62 6.72 14.19
CA GLN A 156 -2.54 7.56 14.70
C GLN A 156 -1.49 7.90 13.65
N ILE A 157 -1.39 7.18 12.54
CA ILE A 157 -0.40 7.46 11.48
C ILE A 157 -0.53 8.90 10.95
N PRO A 158 -1.72 9.38 10.51
CA PRO A 158 -1.86 10.76 10.02
C PRO A 158 -1.52 11.81 11.08
N VAL A 159 -1.96 11.58 12.32
CA VAL A 159 -1.76 12.49 13.45
C VAL A 159 -0.26 12.60 13.79
N THR A 160 0.41 11.47 13.87
CA THR A 160 1.85 11.40 14.16
C THR A 160 2.66 12.06 13.05
N ILE A 161 2.27 11.86 11.79
CA ILE A 161 2.90 12.50 10.63
C ILE A 161 2.76 14.03 10.69
N TYR A 162 1.56 14.52 11.03
CA TYR A 162 1.29 15.95 11.17
C TYR A 162 2.18 16.58 12.26
N TYR A 163 2.17 16.00 13.47
CA TYR A 163 2.99 16.52 14.57
C TYR A 163 4.49 16.34 14.35
N ALA A 164 4.92 15.29 13.64
CA ALA A 164 6.29 15.17 13.20
C ALA A 164 6.68 16.32 12.29
N SER A 165 5.82 16.69 11.32
CA SER A 165 6.08 17.84 10.45
C SER A 165 6.24 19.14 11.25
N GLU A 166 5.39 19.38 12.25
CA GLU A 166 5.48 20.57 13.13
C GLU A 166 6.72 20.54 14.03
N ALA A 167 7.07 19.39 14.59
CA ALA A 167 8.27 19.25 15.41
C ALA A 167 9.54 19.47 14.58
N PHE A 168 9.57 18.97 13.34
CA PHE A 168 10.65 19.21 12.40
C PHE A 168 10.81 20.68 12.03
N THR A 169 9.72 21.40 11.73
CA THR A 169 9.79 22.83 11.42
C THR A 169 10.23 23.64 12.64
N THR A 170 9.69 23.34 13.81
CA THR A 170 10.04 24.02 15.08
C THR A 170 11.52 23.87 15.42
N ILE A 171 12.06 22.65 15.32
CA ILE A 171 13.48 22.39 15.59
C ILE A 171 14.37 23.02 14.53
N LYS A 172 13.95 23.01 13.25
CA LYS A 172 14.67 23.70 12.19
C LYS A 172 14.75 25.21 12.45
N LEU A 173 13.65 25.84 12.88
CA LEU A 173 13.61 27.27 13.23
C LEU A 173 14.48 27.57 14.46
N LYS A 174 14.41 26.74 15.51
CA LYS A 174 15.15 26.96 16.76
C LYS A 174 16.66 26.73 16.65
N TYR A 175 17.09 25.76 15.84
CA TYR A 175 18.49 25.33 15.77
C TYR A 175 19.13 25.52 14.39
N GLY A 176 18.49 26.27 13.48
CA GLY A 176 19.01 26.53 12.14
C GLY A 176 19.23 25.24 11.31
N GLY A 177 18.44 24.20 11.55
CA GLY A 177 18.58 22.88 10.91
C GLY A 177 19.68 21.99 11.48
N ARG A 178 20.45 22.44 12.48
CA ARG A 178 21.37 21.57 13.24
C ARG A 178 20.57 20.76 14.27
N LYS A 179 21.01 19.53 14.59
CA LYS A 179 20.41 18.68 15.64
C LYS A 179 18.94 18.29 15.41
N LEU A 180 18.55 17.98 14.16
CA LEU A 180 17.21 17.48 13.82
C LEU A 180 16.81 16.20 14.59
N HIS A 181 17.77 15.39 15.06
CA HIS A 181 17.52 14.22 15.92
C HIS A 181 16.79 14.58 17.23
N ARG A 182 16.82 15.84 17.67
CA ARG A 182 16.09 16.31 18.87
C ARG A 182 14.56 16.26 18.70
N VAL A 183 14.06 15.99 17.50
CA VAL A 183 12.63 15.76 17.21
C VAL A 183 12.12 14.47 17.86
N VAL A 184 13.01 13.50 18.14
CA VAL A 184 12.61 12.18 18.64
C VAL A 184 11.97 12.25 20.03
N VAL A 185 12.61 12.94 20.98
CA VAL A 185 12.12 13.05 22.37
C VAL A 185 10.69 13.62 22.46
N PRO A 186 10.37 14.79 21.85
CA PRO A 186 9.01 15.31 21.91
C PRO A 186 8.00 14.42 21.19
N LEU A 187 8.39 13.72 20.11
CA LEU A 187 7.51 12.75 19.46
C LEU A 187 7.21 11.54 20.33
N VAL A 188 8.20 11.01 21.05
CA VAL A 188 8.01 9.89 21.98
C VAL A 188 7.07 10.32 23.11
N LEU A 189 7.30 11.49 23.71
CA LEU A 189 6.42 12.01 24.77
C LEU A 189 4.98 12.19 24.26
N LEU A 190 4.82 12.81 23.09
CA LEU A 190 3.50 12.98 22.48
C LEU A 190 2.81 11.63 22.24
N SER A 191 3.55 10.61 21.75
CA SER A 191 3.00 9.28 21.53
C SER A 191 2.51 8.62 22.83
N LEU A 192 3.24 8.80 23.94
CA LEU A 192 2.85 8.29 25.25
C LEU A 192 1.60 8.98 25.79
N TYR A 193 1.53 10.31 25.69
CA TYR A 193 0.34 11.07 26.11
C TYR A 193 -0.90 10.70 25.28
N ASN A 194 -0.75 10.59 23.95
CA ASN A 194 -1.84 10.18 23.08
C ASN A 194 -2.27 8.74 23.35
N ALA A 195 -1.33 7.82 23.54
CA ALA A 195 -1.64 6.43 23.86
C ALA A 195 -2.47 6.33 25.16
N ARG A 196 -2.08 7.08 26.20
CA ARG A 196 -2.83 7.15 27.45
C ARG A 196 -4.25 7.70 27.25
N SER A 197 -4.39 8.83 26.56
CA SER A 197 -5.70 9.44 26.30
C SER A 197 -6.62 8.53 25.46
N LEU A 198 -6.06 7.81 24.49
CA LEU A 198 -6.80 6.82 23.70
C LEU A 198 -7.26 5.63 24.55
N LEU A 199 -6.42 5.17 25.47
CA LEU A 199 -6.75 4.07 26.37
C LEU A 199 -7.85 4.48 27.36
N GLU A 200 -7.74 5.68 27.95
CA GLU A 200 -8.76 6.26 28.83
C GLU A 200 -10.10 6.43 28.10
N SER A 201 -10.10 6.98 26.88
CA SER A 201 -11.32 7.09 26.07
C SER A 201 -11.91 5.72 25.69
N HIS A 202 -11.08 4.72 25.41
CA HIS A 202 -11.57 3.35 25.15
C HIS A 202 -12.20 2.71 26.38
N LEU A 203 -11.66 2.96 27.58
CA LEU A 203 -12.24 2.47 28.83
C LEU A 203 -13.56 3.16 29.14
N LEU A 204 -13.68 4.46 28.89
CA LEU A 204 -14.87 5.26 29.19
C LEU A 204 -16.02 5.04 28.19
N TYR A 205 -15.72 4.96 26.89
CA TYR A 205 -16.74 4.93 25.84
C TYR A 205 -16.92 3.54 25.19
N GLY A 206 -16.04 2.58 25.47
CA GLY A 206 -16.05 1.28 24.82
C GLY A 206 -15.68 1.31 23.33
N VAL A 207 -15.65 0.13 22.70
CA VAL A 207 -15.33 -0.01 21.26
C VAL A 207 -16.56 -0.48 20.51
N PHE A 208 -17.17 0.41 19.71
CA PHE A 208 -18.27 0.06 18.83
C PHE A 208 -17.77 -0.77 17.65
N TYR A 209 -18.27 -1.98 17.38
CA TYR A 209 -17.87 -2.84 16.24
C TYR A 209 -18.82 -2.77 15.02
N GLU A 210 -19.72 -1.80 14.99
CA GLU A 210 -20.88 -1.72 14.08
C GLU A 210 -20.52 -1.19 12.68
N ALA A 211 -19.84 -1.97 11.85
CA ALA A 211 -19.62 -1.59 10.46
C ALA A 211 -20.26 -2.63 9.54
N ASP A 212 -21.40 -2.40 8.89
CA ASP A 212 -22.02 -3.46 8.07
C ASP A 212 -21.16 -3.89 6.88
N LEU A 213 -20.75 -5.17 6.90
CA LEU A 213 -20.12 -5.80 5.75
C LEU A 213 -21.21 -6.08 4.72
N THR A 214 -21.03 -5.52 3.54
CA THR A 214 -21.94 -5.75 2.42
C THR A 214 -21.36 -6.87 1.57
N LEU A 215 -22.18 -7.89 1.31
CA LEU A 215 -21.75 -9.09 0.59
C LEU A 215 -21.87 -8.92 -0.93
N LEU A 216 -22.92 -8.26 -1.40
CA LEU A 216 -23.18 -8.13 -2.83
C LEU A 216 -23.87 -6.80 -3.15
N LYS A 217 -23.38 -6.12 -4.20
CA LYS A 217 -23.99 -4.92 -4.78
C LYS A 217 -23.92 -4.98 -6.30
N ARG A 218 -24.86 -4.31 -6.99
CA ARG A 218 -24.91 -4.32 -8.47
C ARG A 218 -23.62 -3.85 -9.14
N LYS A 219 -22.88 -2.91 -8.52
CA LYS A 219 -21.61 -2.40 -9.05
C LYS A 219 -20.45 -3.39 -8.90
N ASP A 220 -20.63 -4.52 -8.22
CA ASP A 220 -19.61 -5.57 -8.14
C ASP A 220 -19.37 -6.24 -9.51
N LEU A 221 -20.39 -6.25 -10.38
CA LEU A 221 -20.26 -6.77 -11.75
C LEU A 221 -19.16 -6.05 -12.54
N LEU A 222 -18.98 -4.75 -12.33
CA LEU A 222 -17.93 -3.98 -12.99
C LEU A 222 -16.53 -4.37 -12.51
N LEU A 223 -16.38 -4.66 -11.22
CA LEU A 223 -15.12 -5.13 -10.65
C LEU A 223 -14.78 -6.53 -11.17
N TYR A 224 -15.76 -7.42 -11.22
CA TYR A 224 -15.58 -8.75 -11.76
C TYR A 224 -15.35 -8.77 -13.27
N SER A 225 -16.00 -7.89 -14.04
CA SER A 225 -15.79 -7.79 -15.49
C SER A 225 -14.37 -7.32 -15.84
N ILE A 226 -13.66 -6.66 -14.93
CA ILE A 226 -12.26 -6.25 -15.12
C ILE A 226 -11.31 -7.34 -14.61
N ALA A 227 -11.59 -7.93 -13.43
CA ALA A 227 -10.71 -8.92 -12.82
C ALA A 227 -10.69 -10.26 -13.56
N VAL A 228 -11.85 -10.76 -14.00
CA VAL A 228 -11.98 -12.09 -14.62
C VAL A 228 -11.19 -12.20 -15.94
N PRO A 229 -11.27 -11.24 -16.88
CA PRO A 229 -10.46 -11.30 -18.10
C PRO A 229 -8.95 -11.25 -17.84
N VAL A 230 -8.51 -10.51 -16.82
CA VAL A 230 -7.09 -10.43 -16.46
C VAL A 230 -6.61 -11.76 -15.88
N ILE A 231 -7.40 -12.41 -15.03
CA ILE A 231 -7.11 -13.76 -14.53
C ILE A 231 -7.04 -14.76 -15.69
N ALA A 232 -8.02 -14.73 -16.60
CA ALA A 232 -8.04 -15.60 -17.76
C ALA A 232 -6.80 -15.39 -18.65
N ALA A 233 -6.46 -14.14 -18.98
CA ALA A 233 -5.26 -13.81 -19.75
C ALA A 233 -3.97 -14.27 -19.05
N PHE A 234 -3.89 -14.12 -17.73
CA PHE A 234 -2.77 -14.58 -16.92
C PHE A 234 -2.57 -16.11 -17.00
N THR A 235 -3.67 -16.87 -16.93
CA THR A 235 -3.64 -18.35 -17.04
C THR A 235 -3.40 -18.84 -18.47
N MET A 236 -3.92 -18.14 -19.49
CA MET A 236 -3.73 -18.53 -20.89
C MET A 236 -2.27 -18.41 -21.33
N LEU A 237 -1.51 -17.46 -20.76
CA LEU A 237 -0.06 -17.34 -20.98
C LEU A 237 0.75 -18.57 -20.53
N GLU A 238 0.17 -19.45 -19.71
CA GLU A 238 0.79 -20.72 -19.34
C GLU A 238 0.65 -21.80 -20.42
N TYR A 239 -0.36 -21.69 -21.28
CA TYR A 239 -0.70 -22.64 -22.35
C TYR A 239 -0.14 -22.26 -23.73
N VAL A 240 0.47 -21.09 -23.88
CA VAL A 240 1.14 -20.72 -25.14
C VAL A 240 2.52 -21.39 -25.14
N PRO A 241 2.76 -22.43 -25.97
CA PRO A 241 4.12 -22.91 -26.18
C PRO A 241 4.89 -21.77 -26.84
N LEU A 242 5.83 -21.18 -26.12
CA LEU A 242 6.88 -20.39 -26.73
C LEU A 242 7.71 -21.37 -27.57
N SER A 243 7.37 -21.48 -28.85
CA SER A 243 8.17 -22.22 -29.82
C SER A 243 9.59 -21.63 -29.85
N PRO A 244 10.62 -22.49 -29.99
CA PRO A 244 12.03 -22.11 -29.87
C PRO A 244 12.47 -21.03 -30.87
#